data_AF-A0A178XVS6-F1
#
_entry.id   AF-A0A178XVS6-F1
#
_cell.length_a   1.000
_cell.length_b   1.000
_cell.length_c   1.000
_cell.angle_alpha   90.00
_cell.angle_beta   90.00
_cell.angle_gamma   90.00
#
_symmetry.space_group_name_H-M   'P 1'
#
loop_
_entity.id
_entity.type
_entity.pdbx_description
1 polymer ?
#
loop_
_entity_poly.entity_id
_entity_poly.type
_entity_poly.pdbx_seq_one_letter_code
_entity_poly.pdbx_strand_id
1 'polypeptide(L)' 'MSELAELLKQKAEIEARIEKVKAAEVDKMKLQFADLATQLRELNALPDLVAALFTDKAGTFNAYRTMRVKKA' A
#
# COMPACT_ATOMS: atom_id res chain seq x y z
N MET A 1 -20.21 35.68 6.59
CA MET A 1 -19.66 34.37 7.00
C MET A 1 -18.79 34.61 8.21
N SER A 2 -18.93 33.83 9.29
CA SER A 2 -18.06 34.01 10.47
C SER A 2 -16.67 33.42 10.19
N GLU A 3 -15.63 34.04 10.73
CA GLU A 3 -14.24 33.57 10.64
C GLU A 3 -14.10 32.10 11.09
N LEU A 4 -14.91 31.68 12.08
CA LEU A 4 -15.01 30.29 12.52
C LEU A 4 -15.49 29.35 11.41
N ALA A 5 -16.47 29.75 10.59
CA ALA A 5 -16.97 28.93 9.49
C ALA A 5 -15.93 28.77 8.37
N GLU A 6 -15.13 29.81 8.11
CA GLU A 6 -14.03 29.75 7.15
C GLU A 6 -12.89 28.85 7.64
N LEU A 7 -12.52 28.95 8.92
CA LEU A 7 -11.51 28.08 9.54
C LEU A 7 -11.93 26.60 9.53
N LEU A 8 -13.21 26.31 9.82
CA LEU A 8 -13.73 24.93 9.76
C LEU A 8 -13.71 24.37 8.33
N LYS A 9 -14.01 25.20 7.32
CA LYS A 9 -13.91 24.80 5.91
C LYS A 9 -12.47 24.49 5.51
N GLN A 10 -11.52 25.35 5.89
CA GLN A 10 -10.10 25.14 5.61
C GLN A 10 -9.56 23.88 6.29
N LYS A 11 -9.96 23.62 7.55
CA LYS A 11 -9.58 22.39 8.27
C LYS A 11 -10.03 21.14 7.51
N ALA A 12 -11.30 21.09 7.09
CA ALA A 12 -11.84 19.95 6.35
C ALA A 12 -11.11 19.72 5.02
N GLU A 13 -10.74 20.80 4.32
CA GLU A 13 -9.95 20.71 3.08
C GLU A 13 -8.55 20.15 3.32
N ILE A 14 -7.88 20.58 4.40
CA ILE A 14 -6.56 20.07 4.78
C ILE A 14 -6.64 18.59 5.16
N GLU A 15 -7.62 18.19 5.96
CA GLU A 15 -7.82 16.78 6.36
C GLU A 15 -8.02 15.88 5.12
N ALA A 16 -8.86 16.29 4.17
CA ALA A 16 -9.05 15.56 2.92
C ALA A 16 -7.76 15.44 2.09
N ARG A 17 -6.92 16.49 2.05
CA ARG A 17 -5.62 16.43 1.38
C ARG A 17 -4.65 15.48 2.09
N ILE A 18 -4.63 15.48 3.41
CA ILE A 18 -3.80 14.57 4.21
C ILE A 18 -4.19 13.12 3.95
N GLU A 19 -5.49 12.81 3.94
CA GLU A 19 -5.97 11.45 3.64
C GLU A 19 -5.53 10.98 2.25
N LYS A 20 -5.63 11.86 1.25
CA LYS A 20 -5.20 11.55 -0.12
C LYS A 20 -3.70 11.27 -0.20
N VAL A 21 -2.87 12.07 0.48
CA VAL A 21 -1.41 11.86 0.51
C VAL A 21 -1.07 10.55 1.22
N LYS A 22 -1.68 10.28 2.38
CA LYS A 22 -1.48 9.04 3.13
C LYS A 22 -1.86 7.81 2.31
N ALA A 23 -2.98 7.86 1.58
CA ALA A 23 -3.39 6.77 0.70
C ALA A 23 -2.33 6.49 -0.39
N ALA A 24 -1.79 7.54 -1.02
CA ALA A 24 -0.73 7.40 -2.02
C ALA A 24 0.58 6.85 -1.44
N GLU A 25 0.95 7.28 -0.22
CA GLU A 25 2.13 6.75 0.49
C GLU A 25 1.96 5.27 0.83
N VAL A 26 0.78 4.86 1.29
CA VAL A 26 0.47 3.45 1.56
C VAL A 26 0.62 2.62 0.29
N ASP A 27 0.10 3.09 -0.85
CA ASP A 27 0.23 2.35 -2.12
C ASP A 27 1.68 2.25 -2.59
N LYS A 28 2.50 3.29 -2.36
CA LYS A 28 3.95 3.22 -2.61
C LYS A 28 4.63 2.18 -1.72
N MET A 29 4.33 2.15 -0.42
CA MET A 29 4.89 1.15 0.49
C MET A 29 4.49 -0.28 0.11
N LYS A 30 3.23 -0.48 -0.30
CA LYS A 30 2.74 -1.77 -0.78
C LYS A 30 3.51 -2.26 -2.02
N LEU A 31 3.79 -1.36 -2.97
CA LEU A 31 4.59 -1.67 -4.15
C LEU A 31 6.02 -2.07 -3.77
N GLN A 32 6.69 -1.27 -2.95
CA GLN A 32 8.04 -1.56 -2.47
C GLN A 32 8.13 -2.90 -1.75
N PHE A 33 7.12 -3.23 -0.93
CA PHE A 33 7.07 -4.51 -0.24
C PHE A 33 6.85 -5.68 -1.21
N ALA A 34 5.97 -5.52 -2.21
CA ALA A 34 5.76 -6.56 -3.22
C ALA A 34 7.01 -6.82 -4.07
N ASP A 35 7.76 -5.77 -4.42
CA ASP A 35 9.04 -5.88 -5.11
C ASP A 35 10.07 -6.62 -4.26
N LEU A 36 10.25 -6.22 -3.00
CA LEU A 36 11.19 -6.85 -2.08
C LEU A 36 10.83 -8.32 -1.82
N ALA A 37 9.55 -8.62 -1.61
CA ALA A 37 9.09 -9.99 -1.42
C ALA A 37 9.37 -10.87 -2.65
N THR A 38 9.21 -10.32 -3.86
CA THR A 38 9.54 -11.02 -5.11
C THR A 38 11.04 -11.30 -5.20
N GLN A 39 11.88 -10.29 -4.93
CA GLN A 39 13.34 -10.44 -4.93
C GLN A 39 13.82 -11.49 -3.92
N LEU A 40 13.30 -11.44 -2.68
CA LEU A 40 13.63 -12.42 -1.64
C LEU A 40 13.17 -13.83 -2.03
N ARG A 41 12.03 -13.96 -2.72
CA ARG A 41 11.54 -15.24 -3.22
C ARG A 41 12.47 -15.83 -4.27
N GLU A 42 12.93 -15.02 -5.21
CA GLU A 42 13.91 -15.43 -6.24
C GLU A 42 15.24 -15.89 -5.65
N LEU A 43 15.65 -15.28 -4.53
CA LEU A 43 16.86 -15.64 -3.79
C LEU A 43 16.66 -16.80 -2.81
N ASN A 44 15.47 -17.42 -2.76
CA ASN A 44 15.09 -18.44 -1.76
C ASN A 44 15.29 -17.98 -0.31
N ALA A 45 15.21 -16.68 -0.06
CA ALA A 45 15.43 -16.04 1.24
C ALA A 45 14.13 -15.49 1.86
N LEU A 46 12.99 -15.59 1.16
CA LEU A 46 11.69 -15.18 1.70
C LEU A 46 11.20 -16.22 2.73
N PRO A 47 10.88 -15.84 3.98
CA PRO A 47 10.36 -16.77 4.97
C PRO A 47 9.08 -17.47 4.49
N ASP A 48 8.97 -18.78 4.74
CA ASP A 48 7.84 -19.60 4.24
C ASP A 48 6.48 -19.08 4.68
N LEU A 49 6.39 -18.57 5.91
CA LEU A 49 5.16 -17.95 6.42
C LEU A 49 4.72 -16.74 5.55
N VAL A 50 5.68 -15.93 5.12
CA VAL A 50 5.42 -14.77 4.25
C VAL A 50 5.12 -15.23 2.83
N ALA A 51 5.84 -16.23 2.32
CA ALA A 51 5.58 -16.80 1.01
C ALA A 51 4.17 -17.40 0.92
N ALA A 52 3.69 -18.05 1.97
CA ALA A 52 2.34 -18.61 2.04
C ALA A 52 1.26 -17.53 1.94
N LEU A 53 1.48 -16.34 2.51
CA LEU A 53 0.54 -15.20 2.40
C LEU A 53 0.40 -14.68 0.97
N PHE A 54 1.45 -14.85 0.14
CA PHE A 54 1.45 -14.43 -1.26
C PHE A 54 1.10 -15.55 -2.23
N THR A 55 0.92 -16.77 -1.75
CA THR A 55 0.66 -17.94 -2.58
C THR A 55 -0.82 -18.25 -2.55
N ASP A 56 -1.46 -18.32 -3.72
CA ASP A 56 -2.87 -18.68 -3.79
C ASP A 56 -3.11 -20.18 -3.56
N LYS A 57 -4.39 -20.59 -3.48
CA LYS A 57 -4.77 -21.99 -3.28
C LYS A 57 -4.29 -22.93 -4.40
N ALA A 58 -3.92 -22.39 -5.57
CA ALA A 58 -3.37 -23.15 -6.69
C ALA A 58 -1.83 -23.24 -6.63
N GLY A 59 -1.19 -22.69 -5.60
CA GLY A 59 0.26 -22.72 -5.43
C GLY A 59 1.00 -21.61 -6.19
N THR A 60 0.28 -20.61 -6.72
CA THR A 60 0.90 -19.53 -7.50
C THR A 60 1.27 -18.37 -6.59
N PHE A 61 2.56 -18.05 -6.52
CA PHE A 61 3.07 -16.88 -5.78
C PHE A 61 2.80 -15.58 -6.55
N ASN A 62 2.13 -14.61 -5.92
CA ASN A 62 1.89 -13.29 -6.50
C ASN A 62 1.75 -12.20 -5.42
N ALA A 63 2.87 -11.57 -5.08
CA ALA A 63 2.91 -10.49 -4.10
C ALA A 63 2.12 -9.25 -4.56
N TYR A 64 2.22 -8.86 -5.84
CA TYR A 64 1.54 -7.69 -6.40
C TYR A 64 0.01 -7.79 -6.32
N ARG A 65 -0.55 -8.95 -6.67
CA ARG A 65 -1.98 -9.24 -6.57
C ARG A 65 -2.47 -9.14 -5.14
N THR A 66 -1.73 -9.74 -4.20
CA THR A 66 -2.07 -9.74 -2.77
C THR A 66 -2.05 -8.33 -2.20
N MET A 67 -1.05 -7.53 -2.59
CA MET A 67 -0.90 -6.15 -2.18
C MET A 67 -1.81 -5.16 -2.96
N ARG A 68 -2.56 -5.64 -3.96
CA ARG A 68 -3.44 -4.85 -4.85
C ARG A 68 -2.72 -3.69 -5.54
N VAL A 69 -1.47 -3.90 -5.92
CA VAL A 69 -0.63 -2.93 -6.63
C VAL A 69 -0.30 -3.46 -8.02
N LYS A 70 -0.08 -2.56 -8.98
CA LYS A 70 0.39 -2.93 -10.31
C LYS A 70 1.91 -2.85 -10.34
N LYS A 71 2.55 -3.84 -10.94
CA LYS A 71 3.96 -3.73 -11.33
C LYS A 71 4.05 -2.66 -12.42
N ALA A 72 4.92 -1.68 -12.21
CA ALA A 72 5.19 -0.62 -13.19
C ALA A 72 6.01 -1.16 -14.37
#